data_AF-A0AB37MYN4-F1
#
_entry.id   AF-A0AB37MYN4-F1
#
_cell.length_a   1.000
_cell.length_b   1.000
_cell.length_c   1.000
_cell.angle_alpha   90.00
_cell.angle_beta   90.00
_cell.angle_gamma   90.00
#
_symmetry.space_group_name_H-M   'P 1'
#
loop_
_entity.id
_entity.type
_entity.pdbx_description
1 polymer ?
#
loop_
_entity_poly.entity_id
_entity_poly.type
_entity_poly.pdbx_seq_one_letter_code
_entity_poly.pdbx_strand_id
1 'polypeptide(L)'
;MVFQLTDKLAFPDPHYGDPDGLLAVGGDLSIDRLILAYSNGIFPWYAFREELIQWWCPMDRFVIFPDEIHISHSMRTLINKGKYEITFNEAFQDIIQTCGELRIEQEGAWLGTKMMEAYTHLHEQGFAASVEVWEEEQLVGGLYGVTLGRCFFGESMFSLVPSASKLALIHLAQFFREHGGVMIDCQFETPHLKTMGGRHISYDEYMTYIEQDCRF
;
A
#
# COMPACT_ATOMS: atom_id res chain seq x y z
N MET A 1 4.86 -5.04 -23.46
CA MET A 1 4.92 -3.85 -24.33
C MET A 1 4.53 -2.67 -23.46
N VAL A 2 5.31 -1.57 -23.42
CA VAL A 2 4.96 -0.42 -22.58
C VAL A 2 4.02 0.52 -23.33
N PHE A 3 2.83 0.76 -22.79
CA PHE A 3 1.83 1.65 -23.37
C PHE A 3 2.03 3.11 -22.93
N GLN A 4 1.66 4.07 -23.78
CA GLN A 4 1.62 5.49 -23.40
C GLN A 4 0.18 5.91 -23.11
N LEU A 5 -0.09 6.35 -21.89
CA LEU A 5 -1.40 6.87 -21.50
C LEU A 5 -1.63 8.27 -22.08
N THR A 6 -2.90 8.58 -22.32
CA THR A 6 -3.37 9.89 -22.74
C THR A 6 -4.28 10.50 -21.65
N ASP A 7 -4.83 11.67 -21.91
CA ASP A 7 -5.83 12.32 -21.04
C ASP A 7 -7.11 11.48 -20.87
N LYS A 8 -7.31 10.44 -21.71
CA LYS A 8 -8.40 9.51 -21.52
C LYS A 8 -8.19 8.70 -20.23
N LEU A 9 -9.23 8.66 -19.42
CA LEU A 9 -9.31 7.83 -18.22
C LEU A 9 -9.53 6.36 -18.62
N ALA A 10 -8.43 5.68 -18.95
CA ALA A 10 -8.40 4.26 -19.30
C ALA A 10 -6.98 3.70 -19.09
N PHE A 11 -6.90 2.41 -18.80
CA PHE A 11 -5.68 1.62 -18.81
C PHE A 11 -5.77 0.51 -19.88
N PRO A 12 -4.64 0.08 -20.47
CA PRO A 12 -4.59 -1.14 -21.27
C PRO A 12 -4.87 -2.37 -20.40
N ASP A 13 -5.26 -3.48 -21.03
CA ASP A 13 -5.38 -4.77 -20.33
C ASP A 13 -4.03 -5.17 -19.73
N PRO A 14 -3.93 -5.41 -18.40
CA PRO A 14 -2.68 -5.75 -17.74
C PRO A 14 -1.94 -6.94 -18.34
N HIS A 15 -2.62 -7.90 -18.96
CA HIS A 15 -1.99 -9.08 -19.58
C HIS A 15 -1.05 -8.74 -20.74
N TYR A 16 -1.11 -7.52 -21.30
CA TYR A 16 -0.20 -7.06 -22.34
C TYR A 16 1.04 -6.31 -21.82
N GLY A 17 1.15 -6.13 -20.50
CA GLY A 17 2.31 -5.55 -19.83
C GLY A 17 3.59 -6.37 -20.03
N ASP A 18 4.72 -5.79 -19.64
CA ASP A 18 5.99 -6.50 -19.61
C ASP A 18 6.00 -7.59 -18.50
N PRO A 19 6.82 -8.65 -18.63
CA PRO A 19 6.83 -9.75 -17.66
C PRO A 19 7.17 -9.36 -16.21
N ASP A 20 7.85 -8.24 -16.02
CA ASP A 20 8.18 -7.66 -14.71
C ASP A 20 7.03 -6.82 -14.11
N GLY A 21 5.96 -6.62 -14.87
CA GLY A 21 4.77 -5.90 -14.47
C GLY A 21 4.69 -4.47 -15.00
N LEU A 22 5.70 -3.92 -15.68
CA LEU A 22 5.59 -2.58 -16.25
C LEU A 22 4.52 -2.56 -17.36
N LEU A 23 3.47 -1.77 -17.17
CA LEU A 23 2.31 -1.74 -18.06
C LEU A 23 2.31 -0.51 -18.94
N ALA A 24 2.38 0.67 -18.33
CA ALA A 24 2.18 1.93 -19.04
C ALA A 24 2.99 3.08 -18.45
N VAL A 25 3.12 4.15 -19.22
CA VAL A 25 3.77 5.40 -18.83
C VAL A 25 2.91 6.63 -19.17
N GLY A 26 3.10 7.71 -18.42
CA GLY A 26 2.40 8.99 -18.62
C GLY A 26 1.03 9.06 -17.95
N GLY A 27 0.17 9.95 -18.47
CA GLY A 27 -1.08 10.32 -17.80
C GLY A 27 -0.84 11.30 -16.65
N ASP A 28 -1.56 11.11 -15.56
CA ASP A 28 -1.64 12.01 -14.41
C ASP A 28 -1.85 11.21 -13.10
N LEU A 29 -1.75 11.85 -11.94
CA LEU A 29 -2.07 11.24 -10.64
C LEU A 29 -3.41 11.75 -10.10
N SER A 30 -4.39 11.97 -10.99
CA SER A 30 -5.74 12.35 -10.55
C SER A 30 -6.39 11.23 -9.74
N ILE A 31 -7.28 11.61 -8.84
CA ILE A 31 -8.01 10.69 -7.95
C ILE A 31 -8.75 9.63 -8.78
N ASP A 32 -9.48 10.03 -9.82
CA ASP A 32 -10.22 9.12 -10.68
C ASP A 32 -9.30 8.10 -11.37
N ARG A 33 -8.11 8.54 -11.82
CA ARG A 33 -7.15 7.63 -12.46
C ARG A 33 -6.51 6.68 -11.47
N LEU A 34 -6.19 7.13 -10.27
CA LEU A 34 -5.67 6.27 -9.22
C LEU A 34 -6.70 5.20 -8.82
N ILE A 35 -7.94 5.59 -8.57
CA ILE A 35 -9.02 4.64 -8.26
C ILE A 35 -9.21 3.64 -9.42
N LEU A 36 -9.17 4.12 -10.67
CA LEU A 36 -9.23 3.24 -11.84
C LEU A 36 -8.03 2.28 -11.87
N ALA A 37 -6.82 2.74 -11.54
CA ALA A 37 -5.63 1.90 -11.51
C ALA A 37 -5.78 0.79 -10.46
N TYR A 38 -6.05 1.13 -9.20
CA TYR A 38 -6.19 0.16 -8.11
C TYR A 38 -7.32 -0.84 -8.34
N SER A 39 -8.45 -0.39 -8.92
CA SER A 39 -9.56 -1.28 -9.30
C SER A 39 -9.24 -2.26 -10.45
N ASN A 40 -8.08 -2.14 -11.07
CA ASN A 40 -7.54 -3.06 -12.08
C ASN A 40 -6.23 -3.73 -11.64
N GLY A 41 -5.84 -3.58 -10.36
CA GLY A 41 -4.57 -4.10 -9.82
C GLY A 41 -3.33 -3.32 -10.25
N ILE A 42 -3.51 -2.14 -10.82
CA ILE A 42 -2.45 -1.28 -11.31
C ILE A 42 -2.09 -0.27 -10.23
N PHE A 43 -0.80 0.03 -10.07
CA PHE A 43 -0.33 1.08 -9.15
C PHE A 43 0.79 1.92 -9.78
N PRO A 44 0.89 3.21 -9.43
CA PRO A 44 1.98 4.06 -9.88
C PRO A 44 3.25 3.75 -9.08
N TRP A 45 4.37 3.56 -9.77
CA TRP A 45 5.66 3.40 -9.11
C TRP A 45 6.79 3.86 -10.03
N TYR A 46 7.42 4.98 -9.72
CA TYR A 46 8.49 5.55 -10.53
C TYR A 46 9.40 6.36 -9.62
N ALA A 47 10.69 6.47 -9.97
CA ALA A 47 11.60 7.30 -9.18
C ALA A 47 11.11 8.76 -9.23
N PHE A 48 11.04 9.45 -8.09
CA PHE A 48 10.49 10.82 -8.04
C PHE A 48 11.29 11.82 -8.88
N ARG A 49 12.54 11.48 -9.18
CA ARG A 49 13.47 12.24 -10.03
C ARG A 49 13.17 12.06 -11.51
N GLU A 50 12.34 11.10 -11.89
CA GLU A 50 11.82 10.93 -13.24
C GLU A 50 10.58 11.80 -13.43
N GLU A 51 10.44 12.35 -14.63
CA GLU A 51 9.29 13.20 -14.97
C GLU A 51 8.07 12.39 -15.42
N LEU A 52 8.29 11.15 -15.87
CA LEU A 52 7.28 10.31 -16.49
C LEU A 52 6.77 9.27 -15.49
N ILE A 53 5.47 9.35 -15.17
CA ILE A 53 4.80 8.37 -14.30
C ILE A 53 4.88 7.00 -14.97
N GLN A 54 5.21 5.96 -14.19
CA GLN A 54 5.17 4.57 -14.61
C GLN A 54 4.09 3.82 -13.82
N TRP A 55 3.36 2.94 -14.50
CA TRP A 55 2.24 2.18 -13.96
C TRP A 55 2.53 0.69 -14.06
N TRP A 56 2.38 -0.02 -12.95
CA TRP A 56 2.81 -1.40 -12.78
C TRP A 56 1.64 -2.30 -12.39
N CYS A 57 1.67 -3.53 -12.89
CA CYS A 57 0.73 -4.59 -12.57
C CYS A 57 1.44 -5.95 -12.70
N PRO A 58 2.16 -6.41 -11.65
CA PRO A 58 2.76 -7.74 -11.65
C PRO A 58 1.66 -8.83 -11.73
N MET A 59 1.93 -9.85 -12.55
CA MET A 59 1.01 -10.98 -12.75
C MET A 59 1.01 -11.99 -11.60
N ASP A 60 2.05 -11.94 -10.76
CA ASP A 60 2.18 -12.68 -9.52
C ASP A 60 2.12 -11.67 -8.37
N ARG A 61 1.03 -11.67 -7.61
CA ARG A 61 0.72 -10.62 -6.64
C ARG A 61 0.98 -11.10 -5.23
N PHE A 62 1.79 -10.35 -4.49
CA PHE A 62 2.03 -10.65 -3.09
C PHE A 62 0.98 -10.00 -2.19
N VAL A 63 0.30 -10.80 -1.38
CA VAL A 63 -0.81 -10.35 -0.53
C VAL A 63 -0.72 -10.95 0.87
N ILE A 64 -1.40 -10.33 1.83
CA ILE A 64 -1.66 -10.86 3.16
C ILE A 64 -3.18 -10.90 3.35
N PHE A 65 -3.70 -12.07 3.66
CA PHE A 65 -5.10 -12.19 4.10
C PHE A 65 -5.17 -11.82 5.59
N PRO A 66 -6.12 -10.95 6.01
CA PRO A 66 -6.24 -10.53 7.40
C PRO A 66 -6.30 -11.69 8.42
N ASP A 67 -6.94 -12.80 8.05
CA ASP A 67 -7.03 -14.02 8.86
C ASP A 67 -5.73 -14.85 8.92
N GLU A 68 -4.83 -14.64 7.97
CA GLU A 68 -3.57 -15.39 7.84
C GLU A 68 -2.38 -14.64 8.45
N ILE A 69 -2.59 -13.45 9.03
CA ILE A 69 -1.51 -12.64 9.64
C ILE A 69 -0.75 -13.44 10.71
N HIS A 70 0.55 -13.61 10.49
CA HIS A 70 1.41 -14.34 11.41
C HIS A 70 1.92 -13.43 12.53
N ILE A 71 1.40 -13.62 13.73
CA ILE A 71 1.85 -12.92 14.94
C ILE A 71 2.82 -13.80 15.73
N SER A 72 4.13 -13.53 15.57
CA SER A 72 5.19 -14.24 16.28
C SER A 72 5.10 -14.09 17.80
N HIS A 73 5.75 -14.97 18.55
CA HIS A 73 5.76 -14.90 20.02
C HIS A 73 6.34 -13.59 20.57
N SER A 74 7.37 -13.04 19.92
CA SER A 74 7.95 -11.75 20.30
C SER A 74 6.98 -10.59 20.06
N MET A 75 6.23 -10.61 18.96
CA MET A 75 5.21 -9.60 18.68
C MET A 75 4.06 -9.67 19.68
N ARG A 76 3.58 -10.87 20.04
CA ARG A 76 2.55 -11.03 21.08
C ARG A 76 3.02 -10.46 22.43
N THR A 77 4.26 -10.74 22.80
CA THR A 77 4.86 -10.19 24.01
C THR A 77 4.93 -8.65 23.96
N LEU A 78 5.26 -8.08 22.79
CA LEU A 78 5.31 -6.63 22.61
C LEU A 78 3.93 -5.99 22.74
N ILE A 79 2.92 -6.55 22.08
CA ILE A 79 1.52 -6.08 22.14
C ILE A 79 1.01 -6.14 23.58
N ASN A 80 1.23 -7.25 24.29
CA ASN A 80 0.76 -7.45 25.66
C ASN A 80 1.41 -6.49 26.69
N LYS A 81 2.55 -5.88 26.37
CA LYS A 81 3.15 -4.85 27.23
C LYS A 81 2.36 -3.54 27.23
N GLY A 82 1.51 -3.31 26.22
CA GLY A 82 0.73 -2.07 26.10
C GLY A 82 1.59 -0.81 26.02
N LYS A 83 2.82 -0.95 25.49
CA LYS A 83 3.79 0.16 25.43
C LYS A 83 3.42 1.19 24.36
N TYR A 84 2.85 0.73 23.25
CA TYR A 84 2.57 1.55 22.08
C TYR A 84 1.08 1.80 21.96
N GLU A 85 0.72 3.02 21.61
CA GLU A 85 -0.63 3.39 21.20
C GLU A 85 -0.76 3.27 19.68
N ILE A 86 -1.91 2.80 19.22
CA ILE A 86 -2.19 2.60 17.80
C ILE A 86 -3.41 3.42 17.44
N THR A 87 -3.26 4.29 16.45
CA THR A 87 -4.35 5.09 15.92
C THR A 87 -4.51 4.82 14.42
N PHE A 88 -5.64 5.27 13.88
CA PHE A 88 -5.94 5.20 12.45
C PHE A 88 -6.32 6.59 11.98
N ASN A 89 -5.71 7.06 10.89
CA ASN A 89 -6.04 8.33 10.24
C ASN A 89 -5.87 9.59 11.12
N GLU A 90 -5.10 9.52 12.20
CA GLU A 90 -4.88 10.69 13.06
C GLU A 90 -3.71 11.56 12.54
N ALA A 91 -2.76 10.98 11.80
CA ALA A 91 -1.56 11.68 11.32
C ALA A 91 -1.10 11.21 9.93
N PHE A 92 -2.01 11.11 8.96
CA PHE A 92 -1.69 10.64 7.60
C PHE A 92 -0.55 11.43 6.95
N GLN A 93 -0.55 12.76 7.11
CA GLN A 93 0.49 13.64 6.56
C GLN A 93 1.87 13.32 7.15
N ASP A 94 1.97 13.10 8.45
CA ASP A 94 3.24 12.76 9.11
C ASP A 94 3.74 11.37 8.69
N ILE A 95 2.83 10.41 8.51
CA ILE A 95 3.15 9.07 8.02
C ILE A 95 3.76 9.14 6.62
N ILE A 96 3.08 9.78 5.67
CA ILE A 96 3.53 9.82 4.28
C ILE A 96 4.83 10.63 4.14
N GLN A 97 4.97 11.72 4.91
CA GLN A 97 6.20 12.49 4.97
C GLN A 97 7.38 11.68 5.50
N THR A 98 7.19 10.99 6.63
CA THR A 98 8.26 10.18 7.22
C THR A 98 8.66 9.03 6.30
N CYS A 99 7.70 8.38 5.62
CA CYS A 99 7.97 7.38 4.59
C CYS A 99 8.85 7.91 3.45
N GLY A 100 8.62 9.15 3.01
CA GLY A 100 9.39 9.80 1.95
C GLY A 100 10.80 10.16 2.40
N GLU A 101 10.92 10.85 3.53
CA GLU A 101 12.19 11.31 4.09
C GLU A 101 13.17 10.17 4.37
N LEU A 102 12.71 9.05 4.93
CA LEU A 102 13.56 7.90 5.23
C LEU A 102 14.16 7.22 3.99
N ARG A 103 13.61 7.51 2.79
CA ARG A 103 14.02 6.88 1.54
C ARG A 103 14.54 7.87 0.51
N ILE A 104 14.55 9.17 0.80
CA ILE A 104 14.81 10.23 -0.20
C ILE A 104 16.18 10.11 -0.89
N GLU A 105 17.18 9.60 -0.18
CA GLU A 105 18.54 9.38 -0.68
C GLU A 105 18.73 8.02 -1.37
N GLN A 106 17.75 7.12 -1.29
CA GLN A 106 17.85 5.80 -1.93
C GLN A 106 17.74 5.93 -3.44
N GLU A 107 18.51 5.12 -4.16
CA GLU A 107 18.32 4.94 -5.59
C GLU A 107 16.93 4.34 -5.84
N GLY A 108 16.13 4.97 -6.70
CA GLY A 108 14.74 4.56 -6.93
C GLY A 108 13.72 5.06 -5.89
N ALA A 109 14.09 6.02 -5.03
CA ALA A 109 13.12 6.72 -4.18
C ALA A 109 11.95 7.24 -5.02
N TRP A 110 10.73 6.85 -4.68
CA TRP A 110 9.53 7.09 -5.50
C TRP A 110 8.56 8.10 -4.89
N LEU A 111 8.56 8.22 -3.56
CA LEU A 111 7.64 9.07 -2.82
C LEU A 111 8.14 10.52 -2.76
N GLY A 112 8.08 11.21 -3.90
CA GLY A 112 8.30 12.66 -3.98
C GLY A 112 7.00 13.46 -3.88
N THR A 113 7.11 14.78 -3.95
CA THR A 113 6.00 15.73 -3.70
C THR A 113 4.72 15.39 -4.46
N LYS A 114 4.79 15.08 -5.77
CA LYS A 114 3.60 14.75 -6.57
C LYS A 114 2.85 13.51 -6.09
N MET A 115 3.59 12.45 -5.72
CA MET A 115 2.99 11.23 -5.18
C MET A 115 2.38 11.51 -3.80
N MET A 116 3.11 12.24 -2.95
CA MET A 116 2.62 12.61 -1.62
C MET A 116 1.32 13.42 -1.69
N GLU A 117 1.26 14.43 -2.56
CA GLU A 117 0.05 15.22 -2.81
C GLU A 117 -1.10 14.33 -3.31
N ALA A 118 -0.83 13.42 -4.25
CA ALA A 118 -1.85 12.52 -4.79
C ALA A 118 -2.47 11.60 -3.73
N TYR A 119 -1.65 10.96 -2.89
CA TYR A 119 -2.16 10.12 -1.79
C TYR A 119 -2.81 10.93 -0.68
N THR A 120 -2.35 12.16 -0.42
CA THR A 120 -3.01 13.07 0.52
C THR A 120 -4.41 13.42 0.02
N HIS A 121 -4.56 13.76 -1.26
CA HIS A 121 -5.89 13.99 -1.83
C HIS A 121 -6.77 12.73 -1.79
N LEU A 122 -6.22 11.54 -2.02
CA LEU A 122 -6.97 10.28 -1.82
C LEU A 122 -7.44 10.12 -0.37
N HIS A 123 -6.59 10.45 0.59
CA HIS A 123 -6.94 10.40 2.01
C HIS A 123 -8.08 11.37 2.35
N GLU A 124 -8.00 12.62 1.87
CA GLU A 124 -9.04 13.63 2.05
C GLU A 124 -10.39 13.22 1.44
N GLN A 125 -10.38 12.40 0.38
CA GLN A 125 -11.59 11.81 -0.22
C GLN A 125 -12.02 10.48 0.43
N GLY A 126 -11.32 10.00 1.46
CA GLY A 126 -11.64 8.76 2.16
C GLY A 126 -11.18 7.47 1.45
N PHE A 127 -10.33 7.58 0.43
CA PHE A 127 -9.80 6.45 -0.33
C PHE A 127 -8.39 6.04 0.09
N ALA A 128 -7.74 6.75 1.00
CA ALA A 128 -6.48 6.32 1.61
C ALA A 128 -6.57 6.40 3.13
N ALA A 129 -5.85 5.50 3.80
CA ALA A 129 -5.83 5.43 5.24
C ALA A 129 -4.42 5.15 5.76
N SER A 130 -4.18 5.57 7.00
CA SER A 130 -2.94 5.33 7.71
C SER A 130 -3.18 4.62 9.04
N VAL A 131 -2.14 3.94 9.49
CA VAL A 131 -2.04 3.36 10.84
C VAL A 131 -0.79 3.91 11.48
N GLU A 132 -0.96 4.57 12.61
CA GLU A 132 0.13 5.20 13.34
C GLU A 132 0.50 4.38 14.57
N VAL A 133 1.79 4.36 14.89
CA VAL A 133 2.31 3.72 16.11
C VAL A 133 3.01 4.79 16.94
N TRP A 134 2.49 5.02 18.13
CA TRP A 134 2.95 6.06 19.05
C TRP A 134 3.66 5.44 20.25
N GLU A 135 4.78 6.04 20.64
CA GLU A 135 5.38 5.86 21.95
C GLU A 135 5.19 7.18 22.71
N GLU A 136 4.24 7.20 23.66
CA GLU A 136 3.74 8.45 24.24
C GLU A 136 3.22 9.39 23.14
N GLU A 137 3.74 10.61 23.04
CA GLU A 137 3.34 11.60 22.02
C GLU A 137 4.18 11.51 20.73
N GLN A 138 5.11 10.54 20.63
CA GLN A 138 6.04 10.44 19.51
C GLN A 138 5.59 9.39 18.49
N LEU A 139 5.49 9.80 17.22
CA LEU A 139 5.26 8.89 16.10
C LEU A 139 6.53 8.05 15.86
N VAL A 140 6.47 6.75 16.11
CA VAL A 140 7.65 5.85 16.05
C VAL A 140 7.56 4.81 14.94
N GLY A 141 6.46 4.78 14.20
CA GLY A 141 6.27 3.94 13.03
C GLY A 141 4.85 4.02 12.51
N GLY A 142 4.62 3.32 11.41
CA GLY A 142 3.30 3.25 10.82
C GLY A 142 3.34 2.82 9.38
N LEU A 143 2.17 2.85 8.76
CA LEU A 143 1.97 2.55 7.34
C LEU A 143 0.84 3.40 6.80
N TYR A 144 0.81 3.54 5.47
CA TYR A 144 -0.35 4.05 4.76
C TYR A 144 -0.63 3.22 3.53
N GLY A 145 -1.86 3.33 3.03
CA GLY A 145 -2.29 2.65 1.83
C GLY A 145 -3.61 3.17 1.31
N VAL A 146 -3.96 2.73 0.11
CA VAL A 146 -5.27 3.00 -0.50
C VAL A 146 -6.27 1.98 0.02
N THR A 147 -7.52 2.39 0.23
CA THR A 147 -8.62 1.52 0.65
C THR A 147 -9.72 1.62 -0.39
N LEU A 148 -10.02 0.50 -1.06
CA LEU A 148 -11.19 0.37 -1.94
C LEU A 148 -12.04 -0.79 -1.44
N GLY A 149 -13.28 -0.48 -1.08
CA GLY A 149 -14.20 -1.47 -0.51
C GLY A 149 -13.60 -2.22 0.68
N ARG A 150 -13.45 -3.54 0.56
CA ARG A 150 -12.93 -4.40 1.64
C ARG A 150 -11.44 -4.77 1.47
N CYS A 151 -10.73 -4.10 0.57
CA CYS A 151 -9.30 -4.32 0.33
C CYS A 151 -8.46 -3.11 0.70
N PHE A 152 -7.26 -3.36 1.24
CA PHE A 152 -6.25 -2.36 1.51
C PHE A 152 -5.04 -2.59 0.62
N PHE A 153 -4.55 -1.55 -0.05
CA PHE A 153 -3.39 -1.59 -0.91
C PHE A 153 -2.26 -0.85 -0.20
N GLY A 154 -1.38 -1.61 0.45
CA GLY A 154 -0.32 -1.04 1.28
C GLY A 154 0.73 -0.36 0.42
N GLU A 155 0.95 0.93 0.62
CA GLU A 155 1.87 1.72 -0.22
C GLU A 155 3.27 1.77 0.39
N SER A 156 3.35 2.13 1.66
CA SER A 156 4.62 2.19 2.37
C SER A 156 4.42 2.07 3.88
N MET A 157 5.51 1.73 4.54
CA MET A 157 5.60 1.63 5.99
C MET A 157 7.00 1.98 6.47
N PHE A 158 7.11 2.37 7.74
CA PHE A 158 8.39 2.65 8.37
C PHE A 158 8.42 2.26 9.85
N SER A 159 9.64 2.16 10.37
CA SER A 159 9.92 1.91 11.79
C SER A 159 11.07 2.80 12.22
N LEU A 160 10.84 3.68 13.20
CA LEU A 160 11.90 4.41 13.92
C LEU A 160 12.35 3.65 15.16
N VAL A 161 11.47 2.79 15.70
CA VAL A 161 11.80 1.81 16.75
C VAL A 161 11.57 0.38 16.25
N PRO A 162 12.28 -0.63 16.80
CA PRO A 162 12.16 -2.01 16.34
C PRO A 162 10.71 -2.52 16.36
N SER A 163 10.28 -3.08 15.24
CA SER A 163 8.96 -3.71 15.06
C SER A 163 7.74 -2.78 15.01
N ALA A 164 7.91 -1.46 14.94
CA ALA A 164 6.77 -0.54 14.85
C ALA A 164 5.91 -0.78 13.59
N SER A 165 6.50 -0.95 12.42
CA SER A 165 5.75 -1.26 11.18
C SER A 165 5.05 -2.63 11.25
N LYS A 166 5.62 -3.60 11.99
CA LYS A 166 4.95 -4.89 12.23
C LYS A 166 3.72 -4.72 13.10
N LEU A 167 3.81 -3.89 14.15
CA LEU A 167 2.66 -3.55 14.98
C LEU A 167 1.57 -2.91 14.13
N ALA A 168 1.90 -1.88 13.34
CA ALA A 168 0.95 -1.22 12.45
C ALA A 168 0.24 -2.22 11.52
N LEU A 169 0.99 -3.11 10.87
CA LEU A 169 0.41 -4.13 9.98
C LEU A 169 -0.43 -5.17 10.71
N ILE A 170 -0.04 -5.61 11.91
CA ILE A 170 -0.83 -6.54 12.73
C ILE A 170 -2.15 -5.89 13.13
N HIS A 171 -2.11 -4.65 13.60
CA HIS A 171 -3.31 -3.93 14.01
C HIS A 171 -4.22 -3.62 12.83
N LEU A 172 -3.67 -3.27 11.66
CA LEU A 172 -4.43 -3.17 10.41
C LEU A 172 -5.14 -4.48 10.09
N ALA A 173 -4.42 -5.60 10.08
CA ALA A 173 -4.98 -6.91 9.76
C ALA A 173 -6.07 -7.33 10.76
N GLN A 174 -5.87 -7.08 12.05
CA GLN A 174 -6.88 -7.34 13.09
C GLN A 174 -8.12 -6.48 12.89
N PHE A 175 -7.95 -5.18 12.63
CA PHE A 175 -9.04 -4.26 12.34
C PHE A 175 -9.82 -4.70 11.10
N PHE A 176 -9.12 -5.03 10.02
CA PHE A 176 -9.72 -5.53 8.77
C PHE A 176 -10.53 -6.79 9.04
N ARG A 177 -9.95 -7.79 9.68
CA ARG A 177 -10.65 -9.03 10.02
C ARG A 177 -11.96 -8.77 10.80
N GLU A 178 -11.93 -7.87 11.78
CA GLU A 178 -13.10 -7.55 12.61
C GLU A 178 -14.19 -6.77 11.86
N HIS A 179 -13.80 -6.00 10.84
CA HIS A 179 -14.71 -5.16 10.05
C HIS A 179 -14.99 -5.72 8.65
N GLY A 180 -14.63 -6.98 8.42
CA GLY A 180 -14.88 -7.70 7.18
C GLY A 180 -13.91 -7.38 6.05
N GLY A 181 -12.79 -6.71 6.26
CA GLY A 181 -11.72 -6.62 5.27
C GLY A 181 -11.24 -8.02 4.80
N VAL A 182 -10.94 -8.17 3.52
CA VAL A 182 -10.66 -9.47 2.89
C VAL A 182 -9.22 -9.65 2.43
N MET A 183 -8.52 -8.56 2.06
CA MET A 183 -7.19 -8.64 1.49
C MET A 183 -6.36 -7.38 1.79
N ILE A 184 -5.10 -7.58 2.12
CA ILE A 184 -4.06 -6.55 2.17
C ILE A 184 -3.10 -6.83 1.02
N ASP A 185 -3.18 -6.04 -0.03
CA ASP A 185 -2.24 -6.07 -1.16
C ASP A 185 -0.91 -5.44 -0.75
N CYS A 186 0.17 -6.18 -1.00
CA CYS A 186 1.54 -5.80 -0.67
C CYS A 186 2.40 -5.57 -1.92
N GLN A 187 1.80 -5.67 -3.11
CA GLN A 187 2.42 -5.62 -4.44
C GLN A 187 3.54 -6.66 -4.63
N PHE A 188 4.70 -6.40 -4.03
CA PHE A 188 5.91 -7.22 -4.13
C PHE A 188 6.27 -7.90 -2.81
N GLU A 189 6.87 -9.08 -2.93
CA GLU A 189 7.39 -9.81 -1.78
C GLU A 189 8.57 -9.07 -1.13
N THR A 190 8.53 -8.96 0.20
CA THR A 190 9.72 -8.67 1.00
C THR A 190 9.92 -9.77 2.04
N PRO A 191 11.17 -10.04 2.48
CA PRO A 191 11.42 -11.00 3.55
C PRO A 191 10.59 -10.71 4.80
N HIS A 192 10.39 -9.42 5.09
CA HIS A 192 9.57 -8.96 6.21
C HIS A 192 8.11 -9.42 6.08
N LEU A 193 7.44 -9.08 4.98
CA LEU A 193 6.02 -9.39 4.77
C LEU A 193 5.78 -10.89 4.65
N LYS A 194 6.73 -11.64 4.06
CA LYS A 194 6.68 -13.11 4.05
C LYS A 194 6.62 -13.70 5.45
N THR A 195 7.44 -13.20 6.39
CA THR A 195 7.37 -13.68 7.79
C THR A 195 6.07 -13.31 8.51
N MET A 196 5.31 -12.35 7.98
CA MET A 196 4.03 -11.89 8.53
C MET A 196 2.83 -12.66 7.94
N GLY A 197 3.05 -13.71 7.15
CA GLY A 197 1.98 -14.52 6.54
C GLY A 197 1.68 -14.15 5.09
N GLY A 198 2.51 -13.31 4.46
CA GLY A 198 2.34 -12.97 3.06
C GLY A 198 2.59 -14.15 2.13
N ARG A 199 1.79 -14.23 1.06
CA ARG A 199 1.89 -15.23 0.01
C ARG A 199 1.57 -14.64 -1.36
N HIS A 200 2.00 -15.35 -2.40
CA HIS A 200 1.66 -15.03 -3.77
C HIS A 200 0.28 -15.60 -4.16
N ILE A 201 -0.43 -14.87 -5.01
CA ILE A 201 -1.61 -15.31 -5.77
C ILE A 201 -1.48 -14.86 -7.21
N SER A 202 -2.11 -15.57 -8.15
CA SER A 202 -2.13 -15.11 -9.55
C SER A 202 -2.93 -13.81 -9.67
N TYR A 203 -2.63 -13.02 -10.70
CA TYR A 203 -3.42 -11.84 -11.05
C TYR A 203 -4.91 -12.18 -11.24
N ASP A 204 -5.22 -13.29 -11.88
CA ASP A 204 -6.61 -13.73 -12.06
C ASP A 204 -7.30 -13.98 -10.71
N GLU A 205 -6.64 -14.66 -9.75
CA GLU A 205 -7.17 -14.85 -8.40
C GLU A 205 -7.30 -13.52 -7.67
N TYR A 206 -6.29 -12.65 -7.75
CA TYR A 206 -6.32 -11.31 -7.18
C TYR A 206 -7.51 -10.50 -7.69
N MET A 207 -7.76 -10.52 -9.00
CA MET A 207 -8.89 -9.82 -9.60
C MET A 207 -10.23 -10.35 -9.12
N THR A 208 -10.36 -11.64 -8.77
CA THR A 208 -11.62 -12.12 -8.16
C THR A 208 -11.98 -11.39 -6.86
N TYR A 209 -10.98 -11.05 -6.02
CA TYR A 209 -11.20 -10.24 -4.82
C TYR A 209 -11.53 -8.79 -5.18
N ILE A 210 -10.78 -8.19 -6.11
CA ILE A 210 -11.04 -6.80 -6.53
C ILE A 210 -12.46 -6.64 -7.10
N GLU A 211 -12.90 -7.55 -7.95
CA GLU A 211 -14.23 -7.47 -8.57
C GLU A 211 -15.38 -7.70 -7.58
N GLN A 212 -15.19 -8.55 -6.58
CA GLN A 212 -16.22 -8.88 -5.59
C GLN A 212 -16.28 -7.86 -4.45
N ASP A 213 -15.13 -7.32 -4.04
CA ASP A 213 -15.01 -6.59 -2.78
C ASP A 213 -14.61 -5.11 -2.94
N CYS A 214 -14.24 -4.65 -4.15
CA CYS A 214 -13.81 -3.26 -4.40
C CYS A 214 -14.69 -2.48 -5.39
N ARG A 215 -15.75 -3.08 -5.97
CA ARG A 215 -16.62 -2.40 -6.95
C ARG A 215 -17.66 -1.52 -6.26
N PHE A 216 -17.81 -0.29 -6.77
CA PHE A 216 -18.80 0.71 -6.36
C PHE A 216 -20.06 0.65 -7.23
#